data_AF-A0A1D8GKR3-F1
#
_entry.id   AF-A0A1D8GKR3-F1
#
_cell.length_a   1.000
_cell.length_b   1.000
_cell.length_c   1.000
_cell.angle_alpha   90.00
_cell.angle_beta   90.00
_cell.angle_gamma   90.00
#
_symmetry.space_group_name_H-M   'P 1'
#
loop_
_entity.id
_entity.type
_entity.pdbx_description
1 polymer ?
#
loop_
_entity_poly.entity_id
_entity_poly.type
_entity_poly.pdbx_seq_one_letter_code
_entity_poly.pdbx_strand_id
1 'polypeptide(L)'
;MIESACEEKWGVILIADSSEILYASRNDRYETNHFLNKISVFERIRTESFGMEMCGNYRVFIERMRISNQAIYVVEFMDTSQQDSFSHIAYKDLMSGLYNRNMWEHLIKNRCQESCYQFNTLIIIDIDNLKEVNDQEGHAVGDRVIRTVGQSIKKSIRSKDIAFRYGGDEFIILLNNLKNNNLDKLIKRIKRKIYKNSNEDKIHVSIGATSFKDLSELQLAFQKADRKLYEEKQSKKLQNLKEKKYEMVELKETIEETREKLNDLAAVKQNHLSEDILALSRKLDLMIYRYMAFEMEAYKAQCKIP
;
A
#
# COMPACT_ATOMS: atom_id res chain seq x y z
N MET A 1 -33.34 27.80 -24.75
CA MET A 1 -33.19 28.32 -23.37
C MET A 1 -34.08 27.44 -22.51
N ILE A 2 -33.62 26.53 -21.65
CA ILE A 2 -32.38 26.43 -20.89
C ILE A 2 -31.86 24.98 -21.03
N GLU A 3 -30.55 24.83 -21.03
CA GLU A 3 -29.79 23.60 -21.22
C GLU A 3 -30.20 22.46 -20.28
N SER A 4 -30.03 21.25 -20.79
CA SER A 4 -30.34 19.96 -20.17
C SER A 4 -29.81 19.84 -18.75
N ALA A 5 -30.67 19.36 -17.85
CA ALA A 5 -30.25 18.71 -16.63
C ALA A 5 -29.16 17.69 -16.98
N CYS A 6 -27.99 17.85 -16.36
CA CYS A 6 -26.86 16.96 -16.55
C CYS A 6 -27.29 15.56 -16.10
N GLU A 7 -27.70 14.69 -17.04
CA GLU A 7 -27.95 13.28 -16.74
C GLU A 7 -26.63 12.69 -16.23
N GLU A 8 -26.52 12.52 -14.92
CA GLU A 8 -25.31 12.00 -14.31
C GLU A 8 -25.04 10.58 -14.83
N LYS A 9 -23.92 10.46 -15.54
CA LYS A 9 -23.52 9.31 -16.39
C LYS A 9 -22.93 8.15 -15.60
N TRP A 10 -22.69 8.34 -14.31
CA TRP A 10 -22.23 7.31 -13.39
C TRP A 10 -22.56 7.75 -11.97
N GLY A 11 -22.62 6.83 -11.02
CA GLY A 11 -22.92 7.18 -9.64
C GLY A 11 -22.79 6.02 -8.67
N VAL A 12 -22.86 6.37 -7.39
CA VAL A 12 -22.86 5.42 -6.27
C VAL A 12 -24.12 5.65 -5.45
N ILE A 13 -24.80 4.57 -5.10
CA ILE A 13 -26.01 4.59 -4.29
C ILE A 13 -25.82 3.60 -3.14
N LEU A 14 -26.14 4.04 -1.93
CA LEU A 14 -26.18 3.19 -0.76
C LEU A 14 -27.63 2.89 -0.42
N ILE A 15 -27.98 1.61 -0.30
CA ILE A 15 -29.33 1.14 -0.02
C ILE A 15 -29.30 0.32 1.27
N ALA A 16 -30.20 0.61 2.21
CA ALA A 16 -30.37 -0.19 3.42
C ALA A 16 -31.09 -1.51 3.12
N ASP A 17 -31.04 -2.46 4.05
CA ASP A 17 -31.83 -3.70 3.97
C ASP A 17 -33.35 -3.47 3.88
N SER A 18 -33.82 -2.33 4.36
CA SER A 18 -35.21 -1.86 4.19
C SER A 18 -35.55 -1.39 2.77
N SER A 19 -34.60 -1.47 1.82
CA SER A 19 -34.67 -0.85 0.49
C SER A 19 -34.74 0.69 0.51
N GLU A 20 -34.46 1.31 1.66
CA GLU A 20 -34.33 2.76 1.77
C GLU A 20 -33.01 3.23 1.15
N ILE A 21 -33.08 4.27 0.32
CA ILE A 21 -31.88 4.93 -0.24
C ILE A 21 -31.26 5.80 0.85
N LEU A 22 -30.13 5.33 1.39
CA LEU A 22 -29.34 6.04 2.41
C LEU A 22 -28.55 7.18 1.79
N TYR A 23 -28.01 6.93 0.59
CA TYR A 23 -27.25 7.89 -0.19
C TYR A 23 -27.44 7.64 -1.67
N ALA A 24 -27.45 8.71 -2.45
CA ALA A 24 -27.28 8.66 -3.88
C ALA A 24 -26.34 9.81 -4.26
N SER A 25 -25.36 9.52 -5.11
CA SER A 25 -24.54 10.56 -5.71
C SER A 25 -25.35 11.52 -6.60
N ARG A 26 -26.59 11.12 -6.98
CA ARG A 26 -27.57 11.93 -7.70
C ARG A 26 -28.34 12.87 -6.77
N ASN A 27 -28.52 14.11 -7.20
CA ASN A 27 -29.16 15.18 -6.41
C ASN A 27 -30.67 15.02 -6.17
N ASP A 28 -31.37 14.08 -6.83
CA ASP A 28 -32.81 13.84 -6.64
C ASP A 28 -33.11 12.38 -6.23
N ARG A 29 -33.77 12.22 -5.06
CA ARG A 29 -34.22 10.92 -4.52
C ARG A 29 -35.31 10.26 -5.36
N TYR A 30 -36.24 11.03 -5.93
CA TYR A 30 -37.33 10.50 -6.74
C TYR A 30 -36.79 9.92 -8.04
N GLU A 31 -35.93 10.68 -8.73
CA GLU A 31 -35.25 10.23 -9.94
C GLU A 31 -34.34 9.03 -9.67
N THR A 32 -33.66 9.00 -8.52
CA THR A 32 -32.83 7.86 -8.13
C THR A 32 -33.67 6.60 -7.95
N ASN A 33 -34.80 6.68 -7.24
CA ASN A 33 -35.65 5.51 -7.03
C ASN A 33 -36.26 5.00 -8.34
N HIS A 34 -36.71 5.91 -9.21
CA HIS A 34 -37.19 5.55 -10.54
C HIS A 34 -36.09 4.88 -11.39
N PHE A 35 -34.87 5.41 -11.33
CA PHE A 35 -33.70 4.83 -12.00
C PHE A 35 -33.36 3.42 -11.49
N LEU A 36 -33.27 3.22 -10.17
CA LEU A 36 -32.97 1.92 -9.57
C LEU A 36 -33.99 0.84 -9.95
N ASN A 37 -35.27 1.21 -10.07
CA ASN A 37 -36.31 0.33 -10.58
C ASN A 37 -36.10 0.00 -12.05
N LYS A 38 -35.76 1.00 -12.88
CA LYS A 38 -35.45 0.81 -14.30
C LYS A 38 -34.28 -0.16 -14.54
N ILE A 39 -33.24 -0.13 -13.69
CA ILE A 39 -32.09 -1.05 -13.76
C ILE A 39 -32.22 -2.28 -12.84
N SER A 40 -33.43 -2.53 -12.32
CA SER A 40 -33.78 -3.73 -11.54
C SER A 40 -32.89 -4.01 -10.32
N VAL A 41 -32.34 -2.97 -9.69
CA VAL A 41 -31.42 -3.12 -8.56
C VAL A 41 -32.09 -3.77 -7.35
N PHE A 42 -33.32 -3.38 -7.02
CA PHE A 42 -34.05 -3.93 -5.88
C PHE A 42 -34.36 -5.43 -6.06
N GLU A 43 -34.67 -5.84 -7.28
CA GLU A 43 -34.86 -7.26 -7.62
C GLU A 43 -33.57 -8.05 -7.39
N ARG A 44 -32.42 -7.52 -7.86
CA ARG A 44 -31.11 -8.15 -7.67
C ARG A 44 -30.71 -8.25 -6.20
N ILE A 45 -31.00 -7.22 -5.40
CA ILE A 45 -30.80 -7.26 -3.95
C ILE A 45 -31.67 -8.36 -3.32
N ARG A 46 -32.95 -8.44 -3.69
CA ARG A 46 -33.91 -9.43 -3.19
C ARG A 46 -33.51 -10.87 -3.53
N THR A 47 -32.93 -11.11 -4.71
CA THR A 47 -32.46 -12.43 -5.14
C THR A 47 -31.01 -12.72 -4.74
N GLU A 48 -30.38 -11.87 -3.94
CA GLU A 48 -28.96 -11.93 -3.55
C GLU A 48 -27.97 -12.05 -4.74
N SER A 49 -28.29 -11.42 -5.87
CA SER A 49 -27.44 -11.37 -7.06
C SER A 49 -26.45 -10.20 -6.97
N PHE A 50 -25.27 -10.46 -6.42
CA PHE A 50 -24.21 -9.48 -6.22
C PHE A 50 -23.11 -9.59 -7.28
N GLY A 51 -22.40 -8.49 -7.51
CA GLY A 51 -21.38 -8.38 -8.55
C GLY A 51 -21.78 -7.46 -9.70
N MET A 52 -20.99 -7.49 -10.76
CA MET A 52 -21.13 -6.61 -11.92
C MET A 52 -22.06 -7.25 -12.95
N GLU A 53 -23.05 -6.50 -13.41
CA GLU A 53 -23.98 -6.93 -14.44
C GLU A 53 -24.34 -5.77 -15.37
N MET A 54 -24.75 -6.09 -16.60
CA MET A 54 -25.27 -5.13 -17.56
C MET A 54 -26.79 -5.02 -17.42
N CYS A 55 -27.29 -3.82 -17.14
CA CYS A 55 -28.71 -3.51 -17.01
C CYS A 55 -29.08 -2.46 -18.08
N GLY A 56 -29.47 -2.93 -19.27
CA GLY A 56 -29.64 -2.07 -20.45
C GLY A 56 -28.30 -1.43 -20.84
N ASN A 57 -28.27 -0.10 -20.91
CA ASN A 57 -27.06 0.67 -21.20
C ASN A 57 -26.22 0.97 -19.96
N TYR A 58 -26.54 0.39 -18.79
CA TYR A 58 -25.80 0.65 -17.57
C TYR A 58 -24.99 -0.57 -17.15
N ARG A 59 -23.72 -0.37 -16.82
CA ARG A 59 -22.96 -1.35 -16.02
C ARG A 59 -23.24 -1.10 -14.55
N VAL A 60 -23.76 -2.09 -13.84
CA VAL A 60 -24.21 -1.96 -12.46
C VAL A 60 -23.53 -3.00 -11.57
N PHE A 61 -22.72 -2.54 -10.63
CA PHE A 61 -22.07 -3.36 -9.62
C PHE A 61 -22.81 -3.22 -8.28
N ILE A 62 -23.16 -4.36 -7.68
CA ILE A 62 -23.82 -4.41 -6.37
C ILE A 62 -22.94 -5.21 -5.40
N GLU A 63 -22.57 -4.60 -4.27
CA GLU A 63 -21.88 -5.28 -3.17
C GLU A 63 -22.67 -5.13 -1.88
N ARG A 64 -22.83 -6.22 -1.13
CA ARG A 64 -23.43 -6.21 0.21
C ARG A 64 -22.35 -6.03 1.27
N MET A 65 -22.49 -5.00 2.09
CA MET A 65 -21.67 -4.77 3.29
C MET A 65 -22.51 -4.86 4.57
N ARG A 66 -21.87 -5.15 5.70
CA ARG A 66 -22.52 -5.10 7.02
C ARG A 66 -21.96 -3.95 7.85
N ILE A 67 -22.83 -3.08 8.34
CA ILE A 67 -22.51 -2.00 9.28
C ILE A 67 -23.41 -2.12 10.51
N SER A 68 -22.82 -2.27 11.71
CA SER A 68 -23.57 -2.33 12.98
C SER A 68 -24.74 -3.32 12.97
N ASN A 69 -24.54 -4.53 12.43
CA ASN A 69 -25.56 -5.57 12.23
C ASN A 69 -26.66 -5.27 11.20
N GLN A 70 -26.58 -4.17 10.46
CA GLN A 70 -27.45 -3.87 9.32
C GLN A 70 -26.73 -4.17 8.01
N ALA A 71 -27.45 -4.75 7.04
CA ALA A 71 -26.94 -4.88 5.68
C ALA A 71 -27.13 -3.56 4.93
N ILE A 72 -26.10 -3.15 4.20
CA ILE A 72 -26.11 -2.02 3.28
C ILE A 72 -25.62 -2.54 1.93
N TYR A 73 -26.28 -2.13 0.86
CA TYR A 73 -25.92 -2.46 -0.51
C TYR A 73 -25.28 -1.22 -1.14
N VAL A 74 -24.06 -1.38 -1.63
CA VAL A 74 -23.37 -0.39 -2.43
C VAL A 74 -23.67 -0.70 -3.88
N VAL A 75 -24.27 0.25 -4.59
CA VAL A 75 -24.67 0.12 -5.98
C VAL A 75 -23.89 1.16 -6.77
N GLU A 76 -22.93 0.71 -7.56
CA GLU A 76 -22.20 1.54 -8.50
C GLU A 76 -22.81 1.36 -9.89
N PHE A 77 -23.10 2.43 -10.62
CA PHE A 77 -23.65 2.35 -11.97
C PHE A 77 -22.92 3.29 -12.93
N MET A 78 -22.89 2.94 -14.21
CA MET A 78 -22.25 3.72 -15.28
C MET A 78 -22.97 3.53 -16.61
N ASP A 79 -23.35 4.62 -17.28
CA ASP A 79 -23.94 4.62 -18.63
C ASP A 79 -22.87 4.32 -19.69
N THR A 80 -23.16 3.38 -20.59
CA THR A 80 -22.27 2.91 -21.65
C THR A 80 -22.71 3.36 -23.05
N SER A 81 -23.76 4.19 -23.16
CA SER A 81 -24.37 4.54 -24.46
C SER A 81 -23.64 5.62 -25.26
N GLN A 82 -22.74 6.40 -24.65
CA GLN A 82 -21.93 7.40 -25.35
C GLN A 82 -20.43 7.13 -25.16
N GLN A 83 -19.85 6.41 -26.13
CA GLN A 83 -18.41 6.29 -26.28
C GLN A 83 -17.84 7.62 -26.79
N ASP A 84 -17.61 8.59 -25.91
CA ASP A 84 -16.60 9.63 -26.13
C ASP A 84 -16.16 10.28 -24.79
N SER A 85 -14.84 10.21 -24.54
CA SER A 85 -14.03 10.92 -23.51
C SER A 85 -13.98 10.43 -22.04
N PHE A 86 -14.84 9.52 -21.56
CA PHE A 86 -14.77 8.96 -20.18
C PHE A 86 -14.67 7.43 -20.15
N SER A 87 -13.86 6.87 -21.04
CA SER A 87 -13.57 5.44 -21.09
C SER A 87 -12.95 4.92 -19.77
N HIS A 88 -13.67 4.07 -19.02
CA HIS A 88 -13.10 3.02 -18.15
C HIS A 88 -12.46 3.37 -16.79
N ILE A 89 -13.03 4.25 -15.94
CA ILE A 89 -12.52 4.35 -14.56
C ILE A 89 -13.06 3.19 -13.70
N ALA A 90 -12.34 2.07 -13.67
CA ALA A 90 -12.48 1.12 -12.56
C ALA A 90 -11.99 1.83 -11.29
N TYR A 91 -12.75 1.82 -10.18
CA TYR A 91 -12.30 2.42 -8.91
C TYR A 91 -11.46 1.49 -8.05
N LYS A 92 -11.36 0.22 -8.44
CA LYS A 92 -10.53 -0.79 -7.77
C LYS A 92 -9.25 -1.01 -8.53
N ASP A 93 -8.16 -1.11 -7.78
CA ASP A 93 -6.92 -1.67 -8.27
C ASP A 93 -7.00 -3.20 -8.18
N LEU A 94 -7.04 -3.88 -9.33
CA LEU A 94 -7.24 -5.33 -9.43
C LEU A 94 -6.13 -6.13 -8.72
N MET A 95 -4.95 -5.54 -8.61
CA MET A 95 -3.75 -6.17 -8.10
C MET A 95 -3.72 -6.24 -6.57
N SER A 96 -4.05 -5.13 -5.91
CA SER A 96 -4.10 -5.01 -4.45
C SER A 96 -5.49 -5.33 -3.87
N GLY A 97 -6.55 -5.20 -4.68
CA GLY A 97 -7.94 -5.32 -4.25
C GLY A 97 -8.45 -4.13 -3.42
N LEU A 98 -7.69 -3.03 -3.40
CA LEU A 98 -8.02 -1.75 -2.77
C LEU A 98 -8.64 -0.79 -3.79
N TYR A 99 -9.09 0.37 -3.33
CA TYR A 99 -9.45 1.45 -4.25
C TYR A 99 -8.20 2.01 -4.93
N ASN A 100 -8.33 2.61 -6.10
CA ASN A 100 -7.21 3.22 -6.80
C ASN A 100 -7.19 4.75 -6.65
N ARG A 101 -6.18 5.39 -7.24
CA ARG A 101 -6.02 6.84 -7.25
C ARG A 101 -7.24 7.60 -7.79
N ASN A 102 -7.92 7.06 -8.80
CA ASN A 102 -9.10 7.72 -9.36
C ASN A 102 -10.23 7.83 -8.33
N MET A 103 -10.41 6.81 -7.48
CA MET A 103 -11.38 6.86 -6.39
C MET A 103 -11.00 7.88 -5.32
N TRP A 104 -9.70 7.97 -5.00
CA TRP A 104 -9.19 9.00 -4.07
C TRP A 104 -9.47 10.42 -4.59
N GLU A 105 -9.13 10.69 -5.85
CA GLU A 105 -9.37 12.00 -6.46
C GLU A 105 -10.85 12.35 -6.49
N HIS A 106 -11.70 11.36 -6.76
CA HIS A 106 -13.14 11.53 -6.69
C HIS A 106 -13.63 11.88 -5.27
N LEU A 107 -13.19 11.13 -4.25
CA LEU A 107 -13.56 11.36 -2.86
C LEU A 107 -13.17 12.78 -2.39
N ILE A 108 -12.00 13.27 -2.81
CA ILE A 108 -11.54 14.61 -2.44
C ILE A 108 -12.27 15.71 -3.21
N LYS A 109 -12.44 15.56 -4.53
CA LYS A 109 -13.11 16.57 -5.37
C LYS A 109 -14.56 16.79 -4.94
N ASN A 110 -15.24 15.71 -4.57
CA ASN A 110 -16.64 15.76 -4.13
C ASN A 110 -16.80 16.08 -2.64
N ARG A 111 -15.71 16.49 -1.96
CA ARG A 111 -15.63 16.92 -0.54
C ARG A 111 -16.85 16.50 0.27
N CYS A 112 -16.94 15.21 0.62
CA CYS A 112 -18.10 14.56 1.25
C CYS A 112 -19.10 15.56 1.86
N GLN A 113 -20.14 15.93 1.11
CA GLN A 113 -21.31 16.66 1.63
C GLN A 113 -22.13 15.79 2.60
N GLU A 114 -21.69 14.55 2.83
CA GLU A 114 -22.34 13.58 3.70
C GLU A 114 -21.77 13.61 5.12
N SER A 115 -22.66 13.91 6.06
CA SER A 115 -22.47 13.89 7.51
C SER A 115 -22.16 12.51 8.12
N CYS A 116 -22.04 11.45 7.31
CA CYS A 116 -21.96 10.06 7.78
C CYS A 116 -20.51 9.54 7.99
N TYR A 117 -19.50 10.15 7.36
CA TYR A 117 -18.09 9.78 7.53
C TYR A 117 -17.31 10.87 8.28
N GLN A 118 -16.83 10.53 9.47
CA GLN A 118 -15.99 11.39 10.30
C GLN A 118 -14.54 10.92 10.22
N PHE A 119 -13.95 11.02 9.02
CA PHE A 119 -12.54 10.73 8.86
C PHE A 119 -11.72 11.71 9.69
N ASN A 120 -10.82 11.16 10.51
CA ASN A 120 -10.03 11.97 11.43
C ASN A 120 -8.56 11.55 11.47
N THR A 121 -8.16 10.57 10.65
CA THR A 121 -6.79 10.07 10.58
C THR A 121 -6.45 9.63 9.17
N LEU A 122 -5.29 10.06 8.70
CA LEU A 122 -4.67 9.70 7.43
C LEU A 122 -3.41 8.87 7.71
N ILE A 123 -3.24 7.78 6.98
CA ILE A 123 -2.02 6.98 6.95
C ILE A 123 -1.55 6.91 5.51
N ILE A 124 -0.26 7.15 5.29
CA ILE A 124 0.44 6.90 4.02
C ILE A 124 1.44 5.78 4.29
N ILE A 125 1.46 4.78 3.43
CA ILE A 125 2.32 3.60 3.48
C ILE A 125 3.07 3.51 2.17
N ASP A 126 4.35 3.22 2.21
CA ASP A 126 5.20 3.01 1.04
C ASP A 126 6.02 1.74 1.23
N ILE A 127 6.14 0.94 0.16
CA ILE A 127 6.91 -0.31 0.18
C ILE A 127 8.39 0.02 0.00
N ASP A 128 9.19 -0.33 1.01
CA ASP A 128 10.62 -0.08 0.96
C ASP A 128 11.27 -0.94 -0.14
N ASN A 129 12.10 -0.32 -0.98
CA ASN A 129 12.95 -0.97 -1.98
C ASN A 129 12.21 -1.84 -3.03
N LEU A 130 10.94 -1.56 -3.33
CA LEU A 130 10.19 -2.35 -4.33
C LEU A 130 10.88 -2.37 -5.71
N LYS A 131 11.53 -1.28 -6.10
CA LYS A 131 12.29 -1.23 -7.35
C LYS A 131 13.46 -2.23 -7.35
N GLU A 132 14.19 -2.35 -6.25
CA GLU A 132 15.30 -3.31 -6.13
C GLU A 132 14.78 -4.75 -6.23
N VAL A 133 13.65 -5.04 -5.60
CA VAL A 133 12.97 -6.34 -5.73
C VAL A 133 12.60 -6.63 -7.19
N ASN A 134 12.02 -5.64 -7.90
CA ASN A 134 11.70 -5.79 -9.32
C ASN A 134 12.94 -6.04 -10.17
N ASP A 135 14.03 -5.31 -9.91
CA ASP A 135 15.26 -5.40 -10.69
C ASP A 135 16.01 -6.72 -10.44
N GLN A 136 15.93 -7.29 -9.23
CA GLN A 136 16.63 -8.52 -8.83
C GLN A 136 15.83 -9.79 -9.07
N GLU A 137 14.53 -9.77 -8.79
CA GLU A 137 13.67 -10.96 -8.77
C GLU A 137 12.56 -10.91 -9.84
N GLY A 138 12.46 -9.78 -10.55
CA GLY A 138 11.49 -9.57 -11.62
C GLY A 138 10.14 -9.04 -11.14
N HIS A 139 9.40 -8.45 -12.08
CA HIS A 139 8.10 -7.82 -11.82
C HIS A 139 7.06 -8.76 -11.20
N ALA A 140 7.08 -10.06 -11.52
CA ALA A 140 6.14 -11.02 -10.93
C ALA A 140 6.28 -11.13 -9.40
N VAL A 141 7.49 -10.92 -8.86
CA VAL A 141 7.71 -10.90 -7.41
C VAL A 141 7.27 -9.56 -6.81
N GLY A 142 7.65 -8.43 -7.40
CA GLY A 142 7.13 -7.13 -6.95
C GLY A 142 5.59 -7.09 -6.98
N ASP A 143 4.98 -7.76 -7.95
CA ASP A 143 3.54 -7.87 -8.06
C ASP A 143 2.91 -8.63 -6.88
N ARG A 144 3.59 -9.69 -6.45
CA ARG A 144 3.23 -10.46 -5.26
C ARG A 144 3.38 -9.61 -4.00
N VAL A 145 4.45 -8.83 -3.89
CA VAL A 145 4.68 -7.91 -2.77
C VAL A 145 3.54 -6.90 -2.64
N ILE A 146 3.17 -6.22 -3.73
CA ILE A 146 2.04 -5.28 -3.77
C ILE A 146 0.73 -5.96 -3.35
N ARG A 147 0.45 -7.15 -3.88
CA ARG A 147 -0.75 -7.93 -3.53
C ARG A 147 -0.78 -8.27 -2.04
N THR A 148 0.34 -8.73 -1.50
CA THR A 148 0.49 -9.09 -0.08
C THR A 148 0.25 -7.88 0.82
N VAL A 149 0.80 -6.72 0.47
CA VAL A 149 0.60 -5.46 1.22
C VAL A 149 -0.86 -5.02 1.15
N GLY A 150 -1.46 -4.96 -0.04
CA GLY A 150 -2.86 -4.58 -0.24
C GLY A 150 -3.84 -5.46 0.54
N GLN A 151 -3.67 -6.78 0.47
CA GLN A 151 -4.50 -7.72 1.24
C GLN A 151 -4.29 -7.59 2.75
N SER A 152 -3.05 -7.34 3.19
CA SER A 152 -2.73 -7.16 4.61
C SER A 152 -3.35 -5.89 5.17
N ILE A 153 -3.38 -4.80 4.39
CA ILE A 153 -4.09 -3.55 4.71
C ILE A 153 -5.59 -3.83 4.80
N LYS A 154 -6.19 -4.41 3.74
CA LYS A 154 -7.64 -4.71 3.68
C LYS A 154 -8.11 -5.56 4.86
N LYS A 155 -7.34 -6.58 5.24
CA LYS A 155 -7.63 -7.46 6.40
C LYS A 155 -7.33 -6.81 7.75
N SER A 156 -6.72 -5.63 7.79
CA SER A 156 -6.37 -4.91 9.02
C SER A 156 -7.32 -3.77 9.34
N ILE A 157 -7.96 -3.16 8.34
CA ILE A 157 -8.88 -2.03 8.54
C ILE A 157 -10.32 -2.50 8.79
N ARG A 158 -11.19 -1.61 9.28
CA ARG A 158 -12.62 -1.88 9.51
C ARG A 158 -13.42 -1.61 8.23
N SER A 159 -14.69 -2.05 8.19
CA SER A 159 -15.57 -1.79 7.04
C SER A 159 -15.90 -0.30 6.81
N LYS A 160 -15.71 0.54 7.83
CA LYS A 160 -15.91 2.00 7.76
C LYS A 160 -14.64 2.77 7.39
N ASP A 161 -13.49 2.11 7.36
CA ASP A 161 -12.22 2.68 6.95
C ASP A 161 -12.05 2.47 5.44
N ILE A 162 -11.33 3.37 4.77
CA ILE A 162 -11.11 3.28 3.33
C ILE A 162 -9.61 3.24 3.05
N ALA A 163 -9.19 2.33 2.17
CA ALA A 163 -7.80 2.23 1.74
C ALA A 163 -7.68 2.28 0.22
N PHE A 164 -6.60 2.91 -0.23
CA PHE A 164 -6.28 3.17 -1.62
C PHE A 164 -4.87 2.67 -1.93
N ARG A 165 -4.66 2.18 -3.14
CA ARG A 165 -3.36 2.19 -3.80
C ARG A 165 -3.25 3.49 -4.58
N TYR A 166 -2.43 4.40 -4.10
CA TYR A 166 -2.30 5.75 -4.64
C TYR A 166 -1.26 5.82 -5.77
N GLY A 167 -0.17 5.07 -5.62
CA GLY A 167 0.93 4.96 -6.59
C GLY A 167 1.32 3.51 -6.86
N GLY A 168 2.49 3.30 -7.46
CA GLY A 168 2.99 1.95 -7.73
C GLY A 168 3.18 1.13 -6.45
N ASP A 169 3.85 1.72 -5.48
CA ASP A 169 4.22 1.21 -4.15
C ASP A 169 3.56 1.96 -2.98
N GLU A 170 2.84 3.05 -3.27
CA GLU A 170 2.22 3.91 -2.28
C GLU A 170 0.75 3.55 -2.01
N PHE A 171 0.39 3.49 -0.73
CA PHE A 171 -0.94 3.23 -0.24
C PHE A 171 -1.40 4.32 0.73
N ILE A 172 -2.68 4.64 0.70
CA ILE A 172 -3.30 5.61 1.59
C ILE A 172 -4.43 4.94 2.36
N ILE A 173 -4.61 5.28 3.63
CA ILE A 173 -5.74 4.84 4.45
C ILE A 173 -6.39 6.06 5.12
N LEU A 174 -7.71 6.17 4.98
CA LEU A 174 -8.58 7.08 5.72
C LEU A 174 -9.33 6.30 6.79
N LEU A 175 -9.14 6.68 8.06
CA LEU A 175 -9.80 6.01 9.18
C LEU A 175 -10.97 6.83 9.70
N ASN A 176 -12.09 6.16 9.88
CA ASN A 176 -13.30 6.80 10.38
C ASN A 176 -13.33 6.76 11.91
N ASN A 177 -13.35 7.96 12.52
CA ASN A 177 -13.46 8.16 13.95
C ASN A 177 -12.51 7.28 14.79
N LEU A 178 -11.22 7.33 14.45
CA LEU A 178 -10.20 6.63 15.23
C LEU A 178 -9.96 7.39 16.55
N LYS A 179 -10.08 6.69 17.69
CA LYS A 179 -9.66 7.21 18.99
C LYS A 179 -8.13 7.21 19.11
N ASN A 180 -7.55 8.27 19.68
CA ASN A 180 -6.10 8.55 19.72
C ASN A 180 -5.20 7.36 20.14
N ASN A 181 -5.66 6.45 21.01
CA ASN A 181 -4.84 5.31 21.50
C ASN A 181 -4.83 4.06 20.59
N ASN A 182 -5.48 4.12 19.41
CA ASN A 182 -5.62 2.95 18.53
C ASN A 182 -4.74 3.01 17.27
N LEU A 183 -4.10 4.14 16.97
CA LEU A 183 -3.33 4.32 15.74
C LEU A 183 -2.11 3.39 15.71
N ASP A 184 -1.28 3.43 16.75
CA ASP A 184 -0.09 2.58 16.85
C ASP A 184 -0.44 1.09 16.85
N LYS A 185 -1.58 0.71 17.46
CA LYS A 185 -2.06 -0.66 17.44
C LYS A 185 -2.45 -1.10 16.03
N LEU A 186 -3.12 -0.24 15.26
CA LEU A 186 -3.45 -0.50 13.86
C LEU A 186 -2.19 -0.62 13.00
N ILE A 187 -1.25 0.33 13.14
CA ILE A 187 0.03 0.31 12.40
C ILE A 187 0.80 -0.98 12.70
N LYS A 188 0.95 -1.35 13.98
CA LYS A 188 1.59 -2.62 14.39
C LYS A 188 0.86 -3.83 13.83
N ARG A 189 -0.48 -3.80 13.78
CA ARG A 189 -1.29 -4.87 13.19
C ARG A 189 -1.04 -5.00 11.68
N ILE A 190 -0.99 -3.89 10.94
CA ILE A 190 -0.69 -3.89 9.51
C ILE A 190 0.71 -4.48 9.28
N LYS A 191 1.75 -3.94 9.95
CA LYS A 191 3.13 -4.45 9.84
C LYS A 191 3.23 -5.95 10.14
N ARG A 192 2.57 -6.42 11.22
CA ARG A 192 2.53 -7.86 11.56
C ARG A 192 1.82 -8.71 10.51
N LYS A 193 0.74 -8.23 9.89
CA LYS A 193 0.05 -8.98 8.83
C LYS A 193 0.90 -9.06 7.56
N ILE A 194 1.58 -7.98 7.19
CA ILE A 194 2.51 -7.97 6.05
C ILE A 194 3.59 -9.02 6.29
N TYR A 195 4.27 -8.97 7.44
CA TYR A 195 5.31 -9.92 7.82
C TYR A 195 4.84 -11.39 7.81
N LYS A 196 3.62 -11.66 8.29
CA LYS A 196 3.09 -13.03 8.30
C LYS A 196 2.70 -13.55 6.92
N ASN A 197 2.24 -12.66 6.03
CA ASN A 197 1.77 -13.05 4.71
C ASN A 197 2.89 -13.06 3.66
N SER A 198 4.08 -12.59 4.01
CA SER A 198 5.19 -12.49 3.07
C SER A 198 5.99 -13.77 2.91
N ASN A 199 5.71 -14.84 3.68
CA ASN A 199 6.29 -16.20 3.53
C ASN A 199 7.78 -16.19 3.10
N GLU A 200 8.63 -15.55 3.90
CA GLU A 200 10.09 -15.37 3.68
C GLU A 200 10.54 -14.16 2.86
N ASP A 201 9.66 -13.53 2.08
CA ASP A 201 9.95 -12.22 1.49
C ASP A 201 10.07 -11.20 2.64
N LYS A 202 11.25 -10.57 2.80
CA LYS A 202 11.45 -9.48 3.78
C LYS A 202 10.77 -8.20 3.29
N ILE A 203 9.45 -8.20 3.25
CA ILE A 203 8.66 -7.02 2.85
C ILE A 203 8.70 -6.00 4.00
N HIS A 204 9.39 -4.90 3.76
CA HIS A 204 9.43 -3.76 4.67
C HIS A 204 8.58 -2.62 4.12
N VAL A 205 7.90 -1.90 5.02
CA VAL A 205 7.08 -0.73 4.66
C VAL A 205 7.36 0.42 5.61
N SER A 206 7.43 1.63 5.08
CA SER A 206 7.48 2.88 5.83
C SER A 206 6.09 3.49 5.92
N ILE A 207 5.77 4.12 7.05
CA ILE A 207 4.40 4.56 7.40
C ILE A 207 4.41 5.96 8.04
N GLY A 208 3.85 6.93 7.33
CA GLY A 208 3.52 8.24 7.87
C GLY A 208 2.05 8.32 8.29
N ALA A 209 1.76 8.79 9.51
CA ALA A 209 0.37 8.90 9.97
C ALA A 209 0.09 10.19 10.75
N THR A 210 -1.07 10.79 10.52
CA THR A 210 -1.51 11.97 11.25
C THR A 210 -3.01 12.00 11.47
N SER A 211 -3.42 12.58 12.60
CA SER A 211 -4.81 12.94 12.84
C SER A 211 -5.13 14.32 12.26
N PHE A 212 -6.41 14.53 11.94
CA PHE A 212 -6.97 15.79 11.46
C PHE A 212 -8.42 15.91 11.92
N LYS A 213 -8.98 17.12 11.92
CA LYS A 213 -10.34 17.34 12.45
C LYS A 213 -11.43 16.90 11.49
N ASP A 214 -11.32 17.34 10.25
CA ASP A 214 -12.27 17.06 9.18
C ASP A 214 -11.60 17.18 7.81
N LEU A 215 -12.34 16.85 6.75
CA LEU A 215 -11.81 16.80 5.38
C LEU A 215 -11.29 18.14 4.85
N SER A 216 -11.64 19.28 5.46
CA SER A 216 -11.04 20.57 5.07
C SER A 216 -9.55 20.64 5.38
N GLU A 217 -9.09 19.91 6.40
CA GLU A 217 -7.68 19.81 6.78
C GLU A 217 -6.95 18.69 6.02
N LEU A 218 -7.62 17.93 5.15
CA LEU A 218 -7.05 16.72 4.54
C LEU A 218 -5.77 16.99 3.74
N GLN A 219 -5.69 18.12 3.02
CA GLN A 219 -4.48 18.49 2.28
C GLN A 219 -3.30 18.74 3.23
N LEU A 220 -3.53 19.42 4.35
CA LEU A 220 -2.51 19.64 5.37
C LEU A 220 -2.13 18.33 6.08
N ALA A 221 -3.12 17.46 6.31
CA ALA A 221 -2.91 16.13 6.86
C ALA A 221 -2.03 15.28 5.94
N PHE A 222 -2.23 15.37 4.62
CA PHE A 222 -1.42 14.70 3.63
C PHE A 222 0.05 15.12 3.72
N GLN A 223 0.33 16.43 3.74
CA GLN A 223 1.69 16.95 3.89
C GLN A 223 2.35 16.51 5.20
N LYS A 224 1.61 16.50 6.31
CA LYS A 224 2.12 16.03 7.61
C LYS A 224 2.40 14.54 7.63
N ALA A 225 1.53 13.72 7.03
CA ALA A 225 1.74 12.29 6.93
C ALA A 225 2.94 11.97 6.03
N ASP A 226 3.06 12.63 4.88
CA ASP A 226 4.18 12.48 3.95
C ASP A 226 5.52 12.83 4.61
N ARG A 227 5.58 13.93 5.36
CA ARG A 227 6.76 14.28 6.14
C ARG A 227 7.16 13.19 7.14
N LYS A 228 6.20 12.62 7.87
CA LYS A 228 6.46 11.52 8.82
C LYS A 228 6.92 10.24 8.11
N LEU A 229 6.38 9.96 6.93
CA LEU A 229 6.82 8.85 6.09
C LEU A 229 8.29 9.04 5.69
N TYR A 230 8.65 10.25 5.25
CA TYR A 230 10.03 10.60 4.92
C TYR A 230 10.97 10.46 6.12
N GLU A 231 10.57 10.95 7.30
CA GLU A 231 11.32 10.80 8.54
C GLU A 231 11.56 9.32 8.91
N GLU A 232 10.55 8.45 8.74
CA GLU A 232 10.73 7.00 8.95
C GLU A 232 11.71 6.38 7.94
N LYS A 233 11.61 6.73 6.66
CA LYS A 233 12.54 6.28 5.61
C LYS A 233 13.99 6.68 5.94
N GLN A 234 14.23 7.91 6.38
CA GLN A 234 15.55 8.38 6.78
C GLN A 234 16.09 7.63 8.01
N SER A 235 15.23 7.40 9.01
CA SER A 235 15.60 6.65 10.21
C SER A 235 16.06 5.22 9.87
N LYS A 236 15.32 4.51 9.02
CA LYS A 236 15.69 3.17 8.54
C LYS A 236 16.99 3.17 7.76
N LYS A 237 17.17 4.15 6.85
CA LYS A 237 18.42 4.29 6.09
C LYS A 237 19.62 4.49 7.03
N LEU A 238 19.49 5.33 8.04
CA LEU A 238 20.54 5.55 9.03
C LEU A 238 20.82 4.28 9.87
N GLN A 239 19.78 3.53 10.23
CA GLN A 239 19.95 2.26 10.93
C GLN A 239 20.70 1.24 10.06
N ASN A 240 20.33 1.06 8.79
CA ASN A 240 21.02 0.17 7.87
C ASN A 240 22.49 0.57 7.66
N LEU A 241 22.79 1.87 7.60
CA LEU A 241 24.16 2.36 7.51
C LEU A 241 24.98 2.04 8.77
N LYS A 242 24.37 2.13 9.95
CA LYS A 242 25.03 1.73 11.21
C LYS A 242 25.32 0.24 11.22
N GLU A 243 24.34 -0.60 10.87
CA GLU A 243 24.48 -2.06 10.81
C GLU A 243 25.61 -2.46 9.84
N LYS A 244 25.61 -1.94 8.61
CA LYS A 244 26.71 -2.16 7.65
C LYS A 244 28.08 -1.71 8.18
N LYS A 245 28.12 -0.59 8.93
CA LYS A 245 29.37 -0.11 9.53
C LYS A 245 29.88 -1.07 10.61
N TYR A 246 29.00 -1.63 11.45
CA TYR A 246 29.38 -2.63 12.44
C TYR A 246 29.89 -3.91 11.77
N GLU A 247 29.19 -4.42 10.75
CA GLU A 247 29.64 -5.58 9.96
C GLU A 247 31.01 -5.35 9.33
N MET A 248 31.29 -4.13 8.84
CA MET A 248 32.58 -3.78 8.26
C MET A 248 33.71 -3.79 9.29
N VAL A 249 33.46 -3.34 10.53
CA VAL A 249 34.44 -3.37 11.61
C VAL A 249 34.75 -4.82 12.00
N GLU A 250 33.72 -5.65 12.21
CA GLU A 250 33.87 -7.07 12.54
C GLU A 250 34.60 -7.85 11.42
N LEU A 251 34.28 -7.56 10.16
CA LEU A 251 34.97 -8.15 9.02
C LEU A 251 36.45 -7.80 9.01
N LYS A 252 36.80 -6.54 9.33
CA LYS A 252 38.19 -6.09 9.38
C LYS A 252 38.98 -6.78 10.50
N GLU A 253 38.39 -6.92 11.69
CA GLU A 253 38.99 -7.67 12.80
C GLU A 253 39.24 -9.13 12.41
N THR A 254 38.25 -9.77 11.78
CA THR A 254 38.36 -11.16 11.34
C THR A 254 39.44 -11.35 10.25
N ILE A 255 39.61 -10.36 9.35
CA ILE A 255 40.69 -10.36 8.35
C ILE A 255 42.05 -10.36 9.05
N GLU A 256 42.24 -9.49 10.05
CA GLU A 256 43.51 -9.37 10.76
C GLU A 256 43.83 -10.66 11.54
N GLU A 257 42.85 -11.21 12.27
CA GLU A 257 43.00 -12.50 12.97
C GLU A 257 43.34 -13.66 12.02
N THR A 258 42.71 -13.70 10.85
CA THR A 258 42.96 -14.76 9.86
C THR A 258 44.36 -14.60 9.25
N ARG A 259 44.82 -13.36 9.07
CA ARG A 259 46.17 -13.04 8.59
C ARG A 259 47.24 -13.43 9.60
N GLU A 260 47.03 -13.15 10.88
CA GLU A 260 47.94 -13.58 11.96
C GLU A 260 48.08 -15.11 12.01
N LYS A 261 46.96 -15.84 12.01
CA LYS A 261 46.98 -17.32 11.98
C LYS A 261 47.71 -17.88 10.76
N LEU A 262 47.55 -17.24 9.59
CA LEU A 262 48.25 -17.64 8.37
C LEU A 262 49.76 -17.43 8.51
N ASN A 263 50.20 -16.30 9.08
CA ASN A 263 51.61 -16.02 9.32
C ASN A 263 52.24 -17.00 10.31
N ASP A 264 51.54 -17.31 11.41
CA ASP A 264 52.00 -18.26 12.42
C ASP A 264 52.21 -19.66 11.82
N LEU A 265 51.24 -20.13 11.02
CA LEU A 265 51.36 -21.41 10.31
C LEU A 265 52.51 -21.38 9.31
N ALA A 266 52.63 -20.32 8.49
CA ALA A 266 53.71 -20.21 7.53
C ALA A 266 55.12 -20.18 8.17
N ALA A 267 55.24 -19.75 9.43
CA ALA A 267 56.49 -19.78 10.18
C ALA A 267 56.93 -21.20 10.60
N VAL A 268 56.00 -22.15 10.71
CA VAL A 268 56.27 -23.54 11.11
C VAL A 268 56.70 -24.37 9.88
N LYS A 269 57.99 -24.74 9.80
CA LYS A 269 58.53 -25.58 8.71
C LYS A 269 58.14 -27.06 8.87
N GLN A 270 56.98 -27.50 8.36
CA GLN A 270 56.67 -28.92 8.17
C GLN A 270 55.99 -29.22 6.82
N ASN A 271 56.33 -30.35 6.21
CA ASN A 271 55.95 -30.72 4.82
C ASN A 271 54.46 -31.05 4.60
N HIS A 272 53.64 -31.20 5.64
CA HIS A 272 52.19 -31.47 5.53
C HIS A 272 51.32 -30.18 5.54
N LEU A 273 51.93 -29.00 5.62
CA LEU A 273 51.26 -27.74 5.93
C LEU A 273 50.69 -26.96 4.73
N SER A 274 50.86 -27.47 3.49
CA SER A 274 50.52 -26.70 2.30
C SER A 274 49.02 -26.51 2.10
N GLU A 275 48.19 -27.48 2.50
CA GLU A 275 46.75 -27.48 2.25
C GLU A 275 45.99 -26.53 3.20
N ASP A 276 46.34 -26.52 4.49
CA ASP A 276 45.77 -25.62 5.49
C ASP A 276 46.16 -24.15 5.24
N ILE A 277 47.41 -23.91 4.86
CA ILE A 277 47.89 -22.58 4.44
C ILE A 277 47.12 -22.11 3.20
N LEU A 278 46.92 -22.97 2.21
CA LEU A 278 46.14 -22.62 1.02
C LEU A 278 44.67 -22.33 1.36
N ALA A 279 44.05 -23.09 2.26
CA ALA A 279 42.67 -22.89 2.68
C ALA A 279 42.48 -21.55 3.40
N LEU A 280 43.37 -21.21 4.33
CA LEU A 280 43.37 -19.93 5.04
C LEU A 280 43.67 -18.75 4.10
N SER A 281 44.61 -18.90 3.17
CA SER A 281 44.90 -17.88 2.15
C SER A 281 43.66 -17.59 1.30
N ARG A 282 42.97 -18.61 0.79
CA ARG A 282 41.73 -18.45 0.01
C ARG A 282 40.63 -17.78 0.81
N LYS A 283 40.49 -18.12 2.09
CA LYS A 283 39.52 -17.50 3.00
C LYS A 283 39.84 -16.02 3.21
N LEU A 284 41.10 -15.68 3.42
CA LEU A 284 41.58 -14.31 3.57
C LEU A 284 41.32 -13.48 2.30
N ASP A 285 41.65 -14.01 1.12
CA ASP A 285 41.40 -13.37 -0.17
C ASP A 285 39.91 -13.06 -0.38
N LEU A 286 39.03 -14.02 -0.05
CA LEU A 286 37.58 -13.84 -0.14
C LEU A 286 37.10 -12.73 0.81
N MET A 287 37.63 -12.67 2.02
CA MET A 287 37.26 -11.65 3.00
C MET A 287 37.76 -10.26 2.60
N ILE A 288 38.99 -10.15 2.10
CA ILE A 288 39.55 -8.90 1.55
C ILE A 288 38.71 -8.43 0.37
N TYR A 289 38.33 -9.34 -0.55
CA TYR A 289 37.45 -9.01 -1.67
C TYR A 289 36.11 -8.44 -1.19
N ARG A 290 35.48 -9.07 -0.19
CA ARG A 290 34.23 -8.55 0.41
C ARG A 290 34.42 -7.17 1.04
N TYR A 291 35.52 -6.96 1.77
CA TYR A 291 35.85 -5.67 2.37
C TYR A 291 36.01 -4.56 1.31
N MET A 292 36.77 -4.83 0.24
CA MET A 292 36.96 -3.87 -0.86
C MET A 292 35.64 -3.53 -1.58
N ALA A 293 34.76 -4.52 -1.77
CA ALA A 293 33.44 -4.29 -2.36
C ALA A 293 32.59 -3.35 -1.48
N PHE A 294 32.61 -3.53 -0.16
CA PHE A 294 31.94 -2.63 0.79
C PHE A 294 32.49 -1.19 0.73
N GLU A 295 33.81 -1.00 0.67
CA GLU A 295 34.39 0.35 0.54
C GLU A 295 34.03 1.02 -0.77
N MET A 296 34.02 0.28 -1.89
CA MET A 296 33.58 0.81 -3.18
C MET A 296 32.11 1.25 -3.18
N GLU A 297 31.22 0.48 -2.54
CA GLU A 297 29.82 0.89 -2.37
C GLU A 297 29.68 2.16 -1.52
N ALA A 298 30.41 2.26 -0.41
CA ALA A 298 30.41 3.43 0.46
C ALA A 298 30.91 4.69 -0.28
N TYR A 299 31.97 4.55 -1.08
CA TYR A 299 32.51 5.62 -1.91
C TYR A 299 31.49 6.09 -2.96
N LYS A 300 30.84 5.16 -3.68
CA LYS A 300 29.78 5.49 -4.65
C LYS A 300 28.56 6.16 -4.01
N ALA A 301 28.23 5.81 -2.77
CA ALA A 301 27.13 6.44 -2.04
C ALA A 301 27.45 7.89 -1.62
N GLN A 302 28.71 8.21 -1.34
CA GLN A 302 29.16 9.58 -1.04
C GLN A 302 29.22 10.46 -2.30
N CYS A 303 29.61 9.91 -3.46
CA CYS A 303 29.67 10.66 -4.72
C CYS A 303 28.29 10.98 -5.36
N LYS A 304 27.18 10.45 -4.81
CA LYS A 304 25.80 10.70 -5.29
C LYS A 304 25.06 11.80 -4.52
N ILE A 305 25.75 12.55 -3.67
CA ILE A 305 25.19 13.73 -3.01
C ILE A 305 25.48 14.93 -3.95
N PRO A 306 24.46 15.61 -4.50
CA PRO A 306 24.66 16.78 -5.37
C PRO A 306 25.33 17.95 -4.64
#